data_AF-G7VG87-F1
#
_entry.id   AF-G7VG87-F1
#
_cell.length_a   1.000
_cell.length_b   1.000
_cell.length_c   1.000
_cell.angle_alpha   90.00
_cell.angle_beta   90.00
_cell.angle_gamma   90.00
#
_symmetry.space_group_name_H-M   'P 1'
#
loop_
_entity.id
_entity.type
_entity.pdbx_description
1 polymer ?
#
loop_
_entity_poly.entity_id
_entity_poly.type
_entity_poly.pdbx_seq_one_letter_code
_entity_poly.pdbx_strand_id
1 'polypeptide(L)'
;MTDPREVCVRRPDLCGETQTLAREETARGTGTVDMAEYLRRMLGGDGSRLQTPAAPREPLVGFEADAPEPGAVASTPPPPPVEPGWVLPIRQRAFFISVYWMPVNEPYARLGDVVVIKSPQELYLLRRVKKADRWTEPDYRYYIAGYVEKQLCAYGFVLRGSIEHIAQLFRSGGYALVLGCDRRAVVRPPKREELYSIWRYEGYVVNASPARLAVIRIDDSKKARFAVDYFGKGCPIFSHYANQLLQLIGVPIQLTC
;
A
#
# COMPACT_ATOMS: atom_id res chain seq x y z
N MET A 1 -47.08 -18.25 23.55
CA MET A 1 -47.50 -17.26 22.54
C MET A 1 -47.02 -15.91 23.03
N THR A 2 -45.85 -15.49 22.54
CA THR A 2 -45.15 -14.27 22.98
C THR A 2 -45.56 -13.11 22.09
N ASP A 3 -45.93 -12.00 22.70
CA ASP A 3 -46.47 -10.81 22.04
C ASP A 3 -45.43 -10.25 21.03
N PRO A 4 -45.79 -10.08 19.74
CA PRO A 4 -44.87 -9.62 18.69
C PRO A 4 -44.27 -8.23 18.97
N ARG A 5 -44.84 -7.45 19.90
CA ARG A 5 -44.33 -6.14 20.30
C ARG A 5 -43.03 -6.21 21.12
N GLU A 6 -42.81 -7.27 21.91
CA GLU A 6 -41.60 -7.38 22.74
C GLU A 6 -40.36 -7.77 21.91
N VAL A 7 -40.56 -8.44 20.77
CA VAL A 7 -39.46 -8.89 19.91
C VAL A 7 -38.79 -7.73 19.19
N CYS A 8 -39.56 -6.72 18.76
CA CYS A 8 -39.00 -5.56 18.04
C CYS A 8 -38.21 -4.58 18.93
N VAL A 9 -38.39 -4.61 20.27
CA VAL A 9 -37.60 -3.76 21.19
C VAL A 9 -36.17 -4.30 21.36
N ARG A 10 -35.99 -5.63 21.29
CA ARG A 10 -34.69 -6.28 21.54
C ARG A 10 -33.86 -6.52 20.28
N ARG A 11 -34.48 -6.58 19.09
CA ARG A 11 -33.79 -6.75 17.80
C ARG A 11 -34.49 -5.97 16.69
N PRO A 12 -34.15 -4.67 16.51
CA PRO A 12 -34.77 -3.80 15.51
C PRO A 12 -34.61 -4.30 14.06
N ASP A 13 -33.55 -5.06 13.81
CA ASP A 13 -33.11 -5.53 12.49
C ASP A 13 -34.03 -6.62 11.89
N LEU A 14 -34.94 -7.18 12.69
CA LEU A 14 -35.85 -8.27 12.29
C LEU A 14 -37.28 -7.79 11.98
N CYS A 15 -37.59 -6.50 12.20
CA CYS A 15 -38.91 -5.92 11.96
C CYS A 15 -38.85 -4.95 10.76
N GLY A 16 -38.64 -5.49 9.56
CA GLY A 16 -38.62 -4.74 8.30
C GLY A 16 -39.88 -4.96 7.45
N GLU A 17 -40.41 -3.85 6.93
CA GLU A 17 -41.31 -3.71 5.75
C GLU A 17 -42.84 -3.61 5.90
N THR A 18 -43.45 -3.71 7.09
CA THR A 18 -44.94 -3.52 7.19
C THR A 18 -45.43 -2.42 8.13
N GLN A 19 -44.54 -1.61 8.73
CA GLN A 19 -44.93 -0.46 9.56
C GLN A 19 -44.46 0.91 9.06
N THR A 20 -43.75 0.96 7.93
CA THR A 20 -43.28 2.23 7.35
C THR A 20 -44.37 3.02 6.64
N LEU A 21 -45.48 2.38 6.22
CA LEU A 21 -46.59 3.09 5.55
C LEU A 21 -47.60 3.75 6.51
N ALA A 22 -47.51 3.52 7.82
CA ALA A 22 -48.44 4.11 8.80
C ALA A 22 -47.83 5.24 9.64
N ARG A 23 -46.56 5.62 9.39
CA ARG A 23 -45.84 6.66 10.16
C ARG A 23 -45.31 7.81 9.30
N GLU A 24 -45.63 7.85 8.01
CA GLU A 24 -45.22 8.94 7.11
C GLU A 24 -46.19 10.13 7.05
N GLU A 25 -47.37 10.06 7.70
CA GLU A 25 -48.35 11.17 7.64
C GLU A 25 -48.24 12.24 8.74
N THR A 26 -47.29 12.17 9.68
CA THR A 26 -47.26 13.11 10.83
C THR A 26 -45.97 13.89 11.09
N ALA A 27 -45.00 13.94 10.17
CA ALA A 27 -43.82 14.78 10.35
C ALA A 27 -43.45 15.56 9.08
N ARG A 28 -44.23 16.59 8.78
CA ARG A 28 -43.78 17.72 7.95
C ARG A 28 -42.62 18.41 8.66
N GLY A 29 -41.45 18.38 8.03
CA GLY A 29 -40.23 19.07 8.46
C GLY A 29 -39.15 18.92 7.40
N THR A 30 -39.38 19.53 6.24
CA THR A 30 -38.54 19.53 5.05
C THR A 30 -37.18 20.19 5.29
N GLY A 31 -36.10 19.49 4.94
CA GLY A 31 -34.74 20.02 4.93
C GLY A 31 -33.73 19.00 4.42
N THR A 32 -34.04 18.32 3.31
CA THR A 32 -33.06 17.46 2.62
C THR A 32 -32.01 18.35 1.97
N VAL A 33 -30.81 18.38 2.54
CA VAL A 33 -29.64 18.94 1.85
C VAL A 33 -29.34 18.02 0.68
N ASP A 34 -29.53 18.52 -0.54
CA ASP A 34 -29.24 17.81 -1.77
C ASP A 34 -27.72 17.58 -1.89
N MET A 35 -27.28 16.35 -1.63
CA MET A 35 -25.88 15.94 -1.73
C MET A 35 -25.31 16.15 -3.14
N ALA A 36 -26.15 16.25 -4.17
CA ALA A 36 -25.72 16.62 -5.52
C ALA A 36 -25.30 18.09 -5.64
N GLU A 37 -25.88 18.99 -4.84
CA GLU A 37 -25.52 20.41 -4.80
C GLU A 37 -24.24 20.65 -3.97
N TYR A 38 -24.05 19.86 -2.91
CA TYR A 38 -22.80 19.85 -2.12
C TYR A 38 -21.60 19.34 -2.95
N LEU A 39 -21.79 18.30 -3.76
CA LEU A 39 -20.76 17.79 -4.67
C LEU A 39 -20.44 18.76 -5.81
N ARG A 40 -21.43 19.51 -6.33
CA ARG A 40 -21.17 20.58 -7.31
C ARG A 40 -20.33 21.71 -6.74
N ARG A 41 -20.51 22.08 -5.47
CA ARG A 41 -19.71 23.12 -4.79
C ARG A 41 -18.27 22.71 -4.47
N MET A 42 -18.02 21.42 -4.20
CA MET A 42 -16.66 20.92 -3.99
C MET A 42 -15.88 20.72 -5.30
N LEU A 43 -16.57 20.48 -6.42
CA LEU A 43 -15.96 20.18 -7.72
C LEU A 43 -16.05 21.32 -8.74
N GLY A 44 -16.66 22.47 -8.42
CA GLY A 44 -16.77 23.57 -9.38
C GLY A 44 -17.12 24.95 -8.79
N GLY A 45 -16.16 25.87 -8.90
CA GLY A 45 -16.33 27.33 -8.87
C GLY A 45 -15.04 28.00 -8.37
N ASP A 46 -14.33 28.88 -9.06
CA ASP A 46 -14.42 29.58 -10.36
C ASP A 46 -12.95 29.92 -10.73
N GLY A 47 -12.45 30.09 -11.95
CA GLY A 47 -13.01 30.45 -13.24
C GLY A 47 -11.90 31.15 -14.05
N SER A 48 -11.68 30.79 -15.32
CA SER A 48 -11.32 31.77 -16.37
C SER A 48 -11.16 31.15 -17.76
N ARG A 49 -12.05 31.63 -18.65
CA ARG A 49 -11.90 31.85 -20.10
C ARG A 49 -11.93 30.63 -21.03
N LEU A 50 -13.16 30.27 -21.38
CA LEU A 50 -13.51 29.95 -22.77
C LEU A 50 -13.33 31.19 -23.65
N GLN A 51 -12.39 31.13 -24.60
CA GLN A 51 -12.53 31.79 -25.91
C GLN A 51 -12.00 30.84 -26.98
N THR A 52 -12.93 30.18 -27.67
CA THR A 52 -12.70 29.58 -28.99
C THR A 52 -12.53 30.71 -30.01
N PRO A 53 -11.72 30.50 -31.06
CA PRO A 53 -12.23 30.87 -32.37
C PRO A 53 -12.10 29.74 -33.41
N ALA A 54 -13.11 29.71 -34.26
CA ALA A 54 -13.29 28.83 -35.41
C ALA A 54 -12.24 29.06 -36.50
N ALA A 55 -11.89 28.01 -37.24
CA ALA A 55 -11.46 28.10 -38.64
C ALA A 55 -12.71 28.18 -39.56
N PRO A 56 -12.64 28.45 -40.88
CA PRO A 56 -11.47 28.68 -41.75
C PRO A 56 -11.61 29.89 -42.73
N ARG A 57 -10.50 30.38 -43.31
CA ARG A 57 -10.41 30.96 -44.68
C ARG A 57 -8.99 31.42 -45.04
N GLU A 58 -8.41 30.82 -46.09
CA GLU A 58 -7.34 31.36 -46.96
C GLU A 58 -7.86 32.54 -47.82
N PRO A 59 -7.07 33.21 -48.70
CA PRO A 59 -5.60 33.30 -48.85
C PRO A 59 -5.09 34.78 -48.92
N LEU A 60 -3.75 34.98 -48.92
CA LEU A 60 -2.99 35.78 -49.92
C LEU A 60 -1.64 36.29 -49.35
N VAL A 61 -0.57 35.70 -49.89
CA VAL A 61 0.65 36.33 -50.44
C VAL A 61 1.47 37.27 -49.55
N GLY A 62 2.71 36.86 -49.30
CA GLY A 62 3.81 37.72 -48.88
C GLY A 62 5.10 36.90 -48.73
N PHE A 63 5.85 36.76 -49.82
CA PHE A 63 7.18 36.18 -49.87
C PHE A 63 8.13 36.93 -48.94
N GLU A 64 8.97 36.22 -48.18
CA GLU A 64 10.42 36.42 -48.21
C GLU A 64 11.13 35.27 -47.50
N ALA A 65 12.17 34.77 -48.17
CA ALA A 65 12.94 33.59 -47.84
C ALA A 65 14.17 33.99 -47.02
N ASP A 66 14.50 33.22 -45.98
CA ASP A 66 15.85 32.71 -45.72
C ASP A 66 15.85 31.88 -44.43
N ALA A 67 16.05 30.57 -44.53
CA ALA A 67 16.42 29.72 -43.41
C ALA A 67 17.22 28.49 -43.92
N PRO A 68 18.40 28.20 -43.35
CA PRO A 68 19.26 27.11 -43.79
C PRO A 68 18.79 25.74 -43.27
N GLU A 69 19.31 24.69 -43.93
CA GLU A 69 18.96 23.26 -43.88
C GLU A 69 18.69 22.63 -42.49
N PRO A 70 17.76 21.65 -42.40
CA PRO A 70 17.54 20.88 -41.19
C PRO A 70 18.63 19.82 -41.01
N GLY A 71 19.54 20.06 -40.06
CA GLY A 71 20.44 19.07 -39.51
C GLY A 71 19.68 17.88 -38.91
N ALA A 72 20.14 16.67 -39.24
CA ALA A 72 19.58 15.40 -38.84
C ALA A 72 19.33 15.30 -37.32
N VAL A 73 18.11 14.92 -36.95
CA VAL A 73 17.76 14.56 -35.56
C VAL A 73 18.50 13.27 -35.22
N ALA A 74 19.50 13.38 -34.34
CA ALA A 74 20.16 12.24 -33.75
C ALA A 74 19.12 11.41 -32.98
N SER A 75 18.81 10.23 -33.50
CA SER A 75 18.02 9.22 -32.82
C SER A 75 18.88 8.64 -31.71
N THR A 76 18.69 9.12 -30.48
CA THR A 76 19.22 8.43 -29.29
C THR A 76 18.54 7.07 -29.22
N PRO A 77 19.28 5.93 -29.29
CA PRO A 77 18.68 4.63 -29.11
C PRO A 77 18.15 4.51 -27.67
N PRO A 78 17.03 3.82 -27.44
CA PRO A 78 16.52 3.56 -26.10
C PRO A 78 17.59 2.84 -25.27
N PRO A 79 17.69 3.09 -23.95
CA PRO A 79 18.64 2.38 -23.10
C PRO A 79 18.42 0.87 -23.23
N PRO A 80 19.51 0.06 -23.28
CA PRO A 80 19.37 -1.37 -23.43
C PRO A 80 18.54 -1.93 -22.27
N PRO A 81 17.64 -2.90 -22.54
CA PRO A 81 16.97 -3.63 -21.48
C PRO A 81 18.03 -4.26 -20.58
N VAL A 82 17.96 -4.00 -19.28
CA VAL A 82 18.81 -4.66 -18.29
C VAL A 82 18.55 -6.16 -18.42
N GLU A 83 19.51 -6.88 -18.98
CA GLU A 83 19.42 -8.33 -19.11
C GLU A 83 19.13 -8.91 -17.72
N PRO A 84 18.23 -9.91 -17.59
CA PRO A 84 18.11 -10.67 -16.36
C PRO A 84 19.38 -11.50 -16.23
N GLY A 85 20.46 -10.86 -15.77
CA GLY A 85 21.68 -11.52 -15.38
C GLY A 85 21.28 -12.64 -14.44
N TRP A 86 21.73 -13.85 -14.74
CA TRP A 86 21.39 -15.06 -14.00
C TRP A 86 21.69 -14.86 -12.51
N VAL A 87 20.71 -14.39 -11.73
CA VAL A 87 20.95 -14.14 -10.31
C VAL A 87 20.80 -15.46 -9.58
N LEU A 88 21.93 -15.98 -9.12
CA LEU A 88 21.96 -17.20 -8.33
C LEU A 88 21.15 -17.01 -7.04
N PRO A 89 20.38 -18.04 -6.62
CA PRO A 89 19.69 -18.01 -5.35
C PRO A 89 20.65 -17.83 -4.17
N ILE A 90 20.27 -16.95 -3.26
CA ILE A 90 20.97 -16.64 -2.02
C ILE A 90 20.58 -17.67 -0.97
N ARG A 91 21.55 -18.38 -0.41
CA ARG A 91 21.31 -19.34 0.68
C ARG A 91 21.39 -18.65 2.03
N GLN A 92 20.27 -18.59 2.72
CA GLN A 92 20.18 -18.23 4.12
C GLN A 92 20.19 -19.50 4.98
N ARG A 93 21.15 -19.60 5.91
CA ARG A 93 21.17 -20.68 6.91
C ARG A 93 20.38 -20.27 8.15
N ALA A 94 19.23 -20.91 8.36
CA ALA A 94 18.40 -20.72 9.54
C ALA A 94 18.49 -21.96 10.44
N PHE A 95 19.32 -21.88 11.48
CA PHE A 95 19.59 -22.93 12.48
C PHE A 95 20.08 -24.26 11.88
N PHE A 96 19.19 -25.05 11.27
CA PHE A 96 19.50 -26.31 10.58
C PHE A 96 18.89 -26.43 9.17
N ILE A 97 18.05 -25.47 8.75
CA ILE A 97 17.38 -25.49 7.45
C ILE A 97 18.03 -24.43 6.57
N SER A 98 18.41 -24.82 5.35
CA SER A 98 18.82 -23.88 4.32
C SER A 98 17.59 -23.39 3.57
N VAL A 99 17.36 -22.09 3.63
CA VAL A 99 16.30 -21.39 2.88
C VAL A 99 16.96 -20.63 1.75
N TYR A 100 16.36 -20.65 0.56
CA TYR A 100 16.91 -20.03 -0.64
C TYR A 100 16.02 -18.88 -1.08
N TRP A 101 16.64 -17.74 -1.36
CA TRP A 101 15.98 -16.51 -1.77
C TRP A 101 16.54 -16.02 -3.10
N MET A 102 15.69 -15.65 -4.03
CA MET A 102 16.10 -15.09 -5.30
C MET A 102 15.68 -13.62 -5.34
N PRO A 103 16.59 -12.67 -5.58
CA PRO A 103 16.20 -11.29 -5.83
C PRO A 103 15.52 -11.22 -7.20
N VAL A 104 14.34 -10.62 -7.25
CA VAL A 104 13.52 -10.49 -8.45
C VAL A 104 13.33 -9.00 -8.72
N ASN A 105 13.36 -8.60 -9.99
CA ASN A 105 13.05 -7.23 -10.40
C ASN A 105 11.66 -7.20 -11.05
N GLU A 106 10.62 -7.47 -10.24
CA GLU A 106 9.22 -7.40 -10.65
C GLU A 106 8.54 -6.23 -9.91
N PRO A 107 7.67 -5.44 -10.56
CA PRO A 107 6.91 -4.37 -9.90
C PRO A 107 5.79 -4.90 -9.01
N TYR A 108 5.53 -6.21 -9.00
CA TYR A 108 4.48 -6.85 -8.22
C TYR A 108 5.07 -7.88 -7.27
N ALA A 109 4.81 -7.73 -5.97
CA ALA A 109 5.18 -8.71 -4.96
C ALA A 109 4.05 -9.72 -4.76
N ARG A 110 4.36 -11.01 -4.92
CA ARG A 110 3.39 -12.11 -4.77
C ARG A 110 3.33 -12.60 -3.32
N LEU A 111 2.41 -13.53 -3.08
CA LEU A 111 2.28 -14.18 -1.79
C LEU A 111 3.57 -14.88 -1.35
N GLY A 112 4.11 -14.48 -0.19
CA GLY A 112 5.36 -15.03 0.35
C GLY A 112 6.64 -14.38 -0.20
N ASP A 113 6.53 -13.44 -1.15
CA ASP A 113 7.64 -12.56 -1.50
C ASP A 113 7.83 -11.51 -0.38
N VAL A 114 9.08 -11.10 -0.17
CA VAL A 114 9.45 -10.12 0.85
C VAL A 114 10.11 -8.93 0.19
N VAL A 115 9.51 -7.76 0.36
CA VAL A 115 10.05 -6.47 -0.06
C VAL A 115 10.90 -5.90 1.07
N VAL A 116 12.14 -5.57 0.76
CA VAL A 116 13.12 -4.95 1.67
C VAL A 116 13.45 -3.57 1.13
N ILE A 117 13.25 -2.54 1.95
CA ILE A 117 13.47 -1.15 1.59
C ILE A 117 14.36 -0.54 2.67
N LYS A 118 15.62 -0.28 2.35
CA LYS A 118 16.53 0.40 3.28
C LYS A 118 16.57 1.89 3.04
N SER A 119 16.48 2.28 1.78
CA SER A 119 16.39 3.66 1.32
C SER A 119 15.51 3.70 0.07
N PRO A 120 15.06 4.87 -0.40
CA PRO A 120 14.31 4.99 -1.65
C PRO A 120 15.05 4.42 -2.88
N GLN A 121 16.38 4.31 -2.81
CA GLN A 121 17.25 3.80 -3.87
C GLN A 121 17.63 2.33 -3.65
N GLU A 122 17.71 1.87 -2.40
CA GLU A 122 18.10 0.51 -2.03
C GLU A 122 16.85 -0.33 -1.71
N LEU A 123 16.30 -0.90 -2.77
CA LEU A 123 15.09 -1.71 -2.79
C LEU A 123 15.39 -3.11 -3.32
N TYR A 124 14.88 -4.13 -2.64
CA TYR A 124 14.98 -5.52 -3.06
C TYR A 124 13.66 -6.27 -2.88
N LEU A 125 13.23 -6.99 -3.90
CA LEU A 125 12.16 -7.97 -3.79
C LEU A 125 12.79 -9.36 -3.73
N LEU A 126 12.57 -10.08 -2.63
CA LEU A 126 13.12 -11.41 -2.40
C LEU A 126 12.02 -12.45 -2.51
N ARG A 127 12.15 -13.36 -3.47
CA ARG A 127 11.24 -14.49 -3.68
C ARG A 127 11.84 -15.76 -3.08
N ARG A 128 11.07 -16.45 -2.26
CA ARG A 128 11.51 -17.75 -1.74
C ARG A 128 11.48 -18.79 -2.85
N VAL A 129 12.59 -19.50 -3.04
CA VAL A 129 12.70 -20.58 -4.03
C VAL A 129 12.91 -21.94 -3.36
N LYS A 130 12.62 -23.01 -4.09
CA LYS A 130 12.94 -24.38 -3.66
C LYS A 130 14.46 -24.56 -3.62
N LYS A 131 14.92 -25.65 -3.01
CA LYS A 131 16.34 -26.00 -2.90
C LYS A 131 17.01 -25.87 -4.28
N ALA A 132 18.06 -25.06 -4.36
CA ALA A 132 18.83 -24.84 -5.58
C ALA A 132 20.14 -25.61 -5.53
N ASP A 133 20.52 -26.21 -6.67
CA ASP A 133 21.78 -26.94 -6.81
C ASP A 133 23.00 -26.02 -6.88
N ARG A 134 22.80 -24.77 -7.30
CA ARG A 134 23.80 -23.70 -7.31
C ARG A 134 23.25 -22.49 -6.56
N TRP A 135 24.05 -21.91 -5.69
CA TRP A 135 23.63 -20.87 -4.77
C TRP A 135 24.84 -20.02 -4.35
N THR A 136 24.56 -18.79 -3.93
CA THR A 136 25.55 -17.85 -3.39
C THR A 136 25.30 -17.59 -1.91
N GLU A 137 26.31 -17.10 -1.21
CA GLU A 137 26.16 -16.59 0.15
C GLU A 137 25.63 -15.15 0.12
N PRO A 138 24.83 -14.74 1.11
CA PRO A 138 24.21 -13.42 1.13
C PRO A 138 25.26 -12.32 1.31
N ASP A 139 25.28 -11.37 0.37
CA ASP A 139 26.06 -10.13 0.49
C ASP A 139 25.55 -9.25 1.65
N TYR A 140 26.42 -8.36 2.16
CA TYR A 140 26.08 -7.39 3.21
C TYR A 140 24.89 -6.47 2.86
N ARG A 141 24.58 -6.25 1.57
CA ARG A 141 23.40 -5.48 1.13
C ARG A 141 22.06 -6.11 1.55
N TYR A 142 22.02 -7.40 1.89
CA TYR A 142 20.81 -8.03 2.40
C TYR A 142 20.70 -8.02 3.93
N TYR A 143 21.68 -7.43 4.60
CA TYR A 143 21.70 -7.31 6.05
C TYR A 143 21.29 -5.90 6.49
N ILE A 144 20.60 -5.85 7.63
CA ILE A 144 20.19 -4.61 8.29
C ILE A 144 20.67 -4.68 9.74
N ALA A 145 21.39 -3.65 10.18
CA ALA A 145 21.76 -3.44 11.57
C ALA A 145 20.69 -2.59 12.26
N GLY A 146 19.97 -3.17 13.21
CA GLY A 146 18.86 -2.49 13.87
C GLY A 146 17.91 -3.38 14.63
N TYR A 147 16.81 -2.80 15.10
CA TYR A 147 15.73 -3.48 15.82
C TYR A 147 14.35 -3.10 15.28
N VAL A 148 13.38 -4.00 15.45
CA VAL A 148 12.00 -3.74 15.04
C VAL A 148 11.34 -2.80 16.03
N GLU A 149 10.76 -1.71 15.52
CA GLU A 149 9.98 -0.77 16.31
C GLU A 149 8.58 -1.34 16.56
N LYS A 150 8.44 -2.07 17.67
CA LYS A 150 7.19 -2.75 18.03
C LYS A 150 6.11 -1.81 18.54
N GLN A 151 6.46 -0.58 18.92
CA GLN A 151 5.49 0.41 19.42
C GLN A 151 4.44 0.77 18.36
N LEU A 152 4.80 0.66 17.08
CA LEU A 152 3.90 0.85 15.94
C LEU A 152 2.82 -0.23 15.82
N CYS A 153 2.90 -1.27 16.66
CA CYS A 153 1.97 -2.40 16.71
C CYS A 153 1.15 -2.38 18.00
N ALA A 154 0.65 -1.21 18.40
CA ALA A 154 -0.01 -0.97 19.69
C ALA A 154 -1.10 -2.01 20.04
N TYR A 155 -1.87 -2.45 19.06
CA TYR A 155 -2.96 -3.44 19.25
C TYR A 155 -2.67 -4.80 18.63
N GLY A 156 -1.40 -5.11 18.38
CA GLY A 156 -0.97 -6.34 17.70
C GLY A 156 -1.05 -6.29 16.18
N PHE A 157 -1.38 -5.13 15.60
CA PHE A 157 -1.38 -4.85 14.16
C PHE A 157 -1.14 -3.34 13.93
N VAL A 158 -0.84 -2.97 12.69
CA VAL A 158 -0.60 -1.58 12.27
C VAL A 158 -1.92 -0.92 11.90
N LEU A 159 -2.18 0.24 12.50
CA LEU A 159 -3.40 1.02 12.26
C LEU A 159 -3.27 1.89 11.00
N ARG A 160 -4.41 2.24 10.41
CA ARG A 160 -4.48 3.19 9.29
C ARG A 160 -3.83 4.53 9.64
N GLY A 161 -4.09 5.05 10.84
CA GLY A 161 -3.54 6.34 11.29
C GLY A 161 -2.01 6.34 11.44
N SER A 162 -1.38 5.17 11.56
CA SER A 162 0.08 5.06 11.71
C SER A 162 0.84 5.14 10.38
N ILE A 163 0.16 5.02 9.24
CA ILE A 163 0.81 4.90 7.92
C ILE A 163 1.61 6.15 7.56
N GLU A 164 1.03 7.33 7.75
CA GLU A 164 1.71 8.60 7.46
C GLU A 164 2.91 8.83 8.38
N HIS A 165 2.75 8.48 9.66
CA HIS A 165 3.84 8.54 10.63
C HIS A 165 4.99 7.60 10.24
N ILE A 166 4.70 6.35 9.84
CA ILE A 166 5.72 5.41 9.36
C ILE A 166 6.43 5.94 8.12
N ALA A 167 5.69 6.56 7.18
CA ALA A 167 6.29 7.18 5.99
C ALA A 167 7.23 8.35 6.38
N GLN A 168 6.85 9.18 7.36
CA GLN A 168 7.71 10.24 7.88
C GLN A 168 8.97 9.68 8.55
N LEU A 169 8.84 8.64 9.37
CA LEU A 169 9.98 7.94 9.97
C LEU A 169 10.92 7.40 8.90
N PHE A 170 10.40 6.77 7.85
CA PHE A 170 11.23 6.29 6.74
C PHE A 170 11.96 7.45 6.03
N ARG A 171 11.27 8.55 5.74
CA ARG A 171 11.88 9.75 5.11
C ARG A 171 12.96 10.40 5.97
N SER A 172 12.97 10.19 7.28
CA SER A 172 14.06 10.65 8.15
C SER A 172 15.41 9.96 7.88
N GLY A 173 15.41 8.84 7.14
CA GLY A 173 16.62 8.07 6.81
C GLY A 173 17.12 7.15 7.92
N GLY A 174 16.55 7.23 9.13
CA GLY A 174 16.90 6.37 10.27
C GLY A 174 16.15 5.04 10.32
N TYR A 175 15.31 4.74 9.33
CA TYR A 175 14.44 3.56 9.34
C TYR A 175 14.46 2.81 8.01
N ALA A 176 14.42 1.49 8.10
CA ALA A 176 14.21 0.56 7.00
C ALA A 176 12.86 -0.14 7.16
N LEU A 177 12.26 -0.57 6.04
CA LEU A 177 11.00 -1.28 6.01
C LEU A 177 11.20 -2.67 5.40
N VAL A 178 10.59 -3.68 6.02
CA VAL A 178 10.50 -5.03 5.46
C VAL A 178 9.05 -5.44 5.48
N LEU A 179 8.47 -5.70 4.32
CA LEU A 179 7.05 -5.99 4.19
C LEU A 179 6.74 -6.97 3.07
N GLY A 180 5.55 -7.55 3.10
CA GLY A 180 5.14 -8.56 2.13
C GLY A 180 3.81 -9.20 2.50
N CYS A 181 3.23 -9.92 1.54
CA CYS A 181 1.98 -10.65 1.75
C CYS A 181 2.21 -11.90 2.60
N ASP A 182 1.46 -12.05 3.69
CA ASP A 182 1.59 -13.18 4.61
C ASP A 182 0.22 -13.65 5.09
N ARG A 183 -0.24 -14.81 4.60
CA ARG A 183 -1.50 -15.43 5.04
C ARG A 183 -1.53 -15.78 6.53
N ARG A 184 -0.37 -15.84 7.18
CA ARG A 184 -0.25 -16.16 8.61
C ARG A 184 -0.30 -14.93 9.50
N ALA A 185 -0.30 -13.71 8.94
CA ALA A 185 -0.40 -12.46 9.68
C ALA A 185 -1.86 -12.17 10.09
N VAL A 186 -2.47 -13.10 10.82
CA VAL A 186 -3.86 -12.99 11.28
C VAL A 186 -3.90 -12.35 12.66
N VAL A 187 -4.78 -11.36 12.81
CA VAL A 187 -5.04 -10.64 14.06
C VAL A 187 -6.16 -11.34 14.81
N ARG A 188 -5.87 -11.76 16.05
CA ARG A 188 -6.87 -12.34 16.94
C ARG A 188 -7.69 -11.25 17.63
N PRO A 189 -8.99 -11.48 17.88
CA PRO A 189 -9.79 -10.55 18.65
C PRO A 189 -9.21 -10.38 20.06
N PRO A 190 -9.14 -9.14 20.58
CA PRO A 190 -8.65 -8.89 21.92
C PRO A 190 -9.63 -9.43 22.96
N LYS A 191 -9.11 -9.83 24.13
CA LYS A 191 -9.93 -10.25 25.28
C LYS A 191 -10.61 -9.07 25.99
N ARG A 192 -10.05 -7.86 25.84
CA ARG A 192 -10.57 -6.64 26.46
C ARG A 192 -11.62 -6.03 25.54
N GLU A 193 -12.80 -5.80 26.08
CA GLU A 193 -13.96 -5.27 25.35
C GLU A 193 -13.71 -3.88 24.77
N GLU A 194 -12.98 -3.02 25.49
CA GLU A 194 -12.58 -1.67 25.04
C GLU A 194 -11.80 -1.68 23.71
N LEU A 195 -11.00 -2.73 23.48
CA LEU A 195 -10.20 -2.87 22.27
C LEU A 195 -10.96 -3.59 21.14
N TYR A 196 -12.10 -4.18 21.47
CA TYR A 196 -12.89 -4.97 20.52
C TYR A 196 -13.49 -4.11 19.42
N SER A 197 -13.87 -2.86 19.72
CA SER A 197 -14.33 -1.88 18.74
C SER A 197 -13.26 -1.62 17.67
N ILE A 198 -12.03 -1.29 18.09
CA ILE A 198 -10.89 -1.06 17.21
C ILE A 198 -10.60 -2.30 16.36
N TRP A 199 -10.58 -3.48 16.97
CA TRP A 199 -10.37 -4.73 16.26
C TRP A 199 -11.48 -5.02 15.23
N ARG A 200 -12.74 -4.72 15.56
CA ARG A 200 -13.88 -4.95 14.65
C ARG A 200 -13.77 -4.11 13.39
N TYR A 201 -13.33 -2.86 13.50
CA TYR A 201 -13.20 -1.96 12.34
C TYR A 201 -11.90 -2.17 11.56
N GLU A 202 -10.76 -2.25 12.25
CA GLU A 202 -9.45 -2.32 11.58
C GLU A 202 -8.85 -3.73 11.56
N GLY A 203 -9.00 -4.50 12.65
CA GLY A 203 -8.49 -5.88 12.72
C GLY A 203 -9.17 -6.82 11.73
N TYR A 204 -10.47 -6.63 11.48
CA TYR A 204 -11.22 -7.42 10.49
C TYR A 204 -10.68 -7.21 9.07
N VAL A 205 -10.41 -5.96 8.66
CA VAL A 205 -9.88 -5.68 7.32
C VAL A 205 -8.45 -6.20 7.15
N VAL A 206 -7.63 -6.16 8.19
CA VAL A 206 -6.31 -6.81 8.19
C VAL A 206 -6.44 -8.30 7.89
N ASN A 207 -7.41 -8.99 8.50
CA ASN A 207 -7.63 -10.41 8.25
C ASN A 207 -8.17 -10.72 6.86
N ALA A 208 -8.86 -9.77 6.21
CA ALA A 208 -9.41 -9.95 4.87
C ALA A 208 -8.31 -9.96 3.78
N SER A 209 -7.27 -9.14 3.92
CA SER A 209 -6.09 -9.17 3.04
C SER A 209 -4.82 -8.97 3.88
N PRO A 210 -4.30 -10.04 4.49
CA PRO A 210 -3.23 -9.97 5.47
C PRO A 210 -1.87 -9.77 4.79
N ALA A 211 -1.21 -8.70 5.20
CA ALA A 211 0.20 -8.44 4.95
C ALA A 211 0.93 -8.30 6.28
N ARG A 212 2.26 -8.26 6.22
CA ARG A 212 3.10 -8.02 7.39
C ARG A 212 4.07 -6.89 7.09
N LEU A 213 4.26 -6.00 8.06
CA LEU A 213 5.18 -4.88 8.00
C LEU A 213 6.08 -4.89 9.24
N ALA A 214 7.39 -4.91 9.02
CA ALA A 214 8.40 -4.66 10.03
C ALA A 214 9.03 -3.29 9.73
N VAL A 215 8.89 -2.37 10.68
CA VAL A 215 9.60 -1.09 10.67
C VAL A 215 10.85 -1.27 11.53
N ILE A 216 12.02 -1.06 10.94
CA ILE A 216 13.30 -1.32 11.57
C ILE A 216 13.99 0.01 11.79
N ARG A 217 14.28 0.36 13.04
CA ARG A 217 15.16 1.48 13.33
C ARG A 217 16.60 1.07 13.10
N ILE A 218 17.28 1.80 12.23
CA ILE A 218 18.68 1.56 11.87
C ILE A 218 19.54 1.96 13.07
N ASP A 219 20.42 1.04 13.47
CA ASP A 219 21.34 1.22 14.59
C ASP A 219 22.59 0.37 14.32
N ASP A 220 23.65 1.03 13.86
CA ASP A 220 24.92 0.38 13.46
C ASP A 220 25.67 -0.25 14.65
N SER A 221 25.30 0.10 15.88
CA SER A 221 25.84 -0.55 17.08
C SER A 221 25.31 -1.98 17.25
N LYS A 222 24.21 -2.34 16.55
CA LYS A 222 23.59 -3.66 16.64
C LYS A 222 24.16 -4.61 15.61
N LYS A 223 24.20 -5.89 15.96
CA LYS A 223 24.56 -6.96 15.03
C LYS A 223 23.59 -6.98 13.84
N ALA A 224 24.14 -6.82 12.64
CA ALA A 224 23.38 -6.92 11.40
C ALA A 224 22.78 -8.32 11.24
N ARG A 225 21.50 -8.37 10.84
CA ARG A 225 20.77 -9.62 10.56
C ARG A 225 20.22 -9.56 9.15
N PHE A 226 19.98 -10.74 8.57
CA PHE A 226 19.41 -10.83 7.24
C PHE A 226 18.01 -10.20 7.25
N ALA A 227 17.69 -9.35 6.26
CA ALA A 227 16.50 -8.51 6.26
C ALA A 227 15.21 -9.31 6.44
N VAL A 228 15.13 -10.52 5.86
CA VAL A 228 13.96 -11.40 5.97
C VAL A 228 13.75 -11.91 7.41
N ASP A 229 14.77 -11.97 8.26
CA ASP A 229 14.60 -12.35 9.67
C ASP A 229 13.78 -11.33 10.46
N TYR A 230 13.74 -10.08 10.00
CA TYR A 230 12.88 -9.05 10.55
C TYR A 230 11.43 -9.20 10.10
N PHE A 231 11.18 -9.77 8.92
CA PHE A 231 9.83 -9.99 8.40
C PHE A 231 9.00 -10.78 9.41
N GLY A 232 9.49 -11.91 9.93
CA GLY A 232 8.77 -12.72 10.92
C GLY A 232 8.48 -12.01 12.26
N LYS A 233 9.19 -10.92 12.55
CA LYS A 233 8.99 -10.07 13.75
C LYS A 233 8.10 -8.86 13.47
N GLY A 234 7.77 -8.62 12.20
CA GLY A 234 6.84 -7.58 11.79
C GLY A 234 5.42 -7.86 12.23
N CYS A 235 4.60 -6.84 12.13
CA CYS A 235 3.23 -6.83 12.59
C CYS A 235 2.25 -6.96 11.42
N PRO A 236 1.09 -7.61 11.65
CA PRO A 236 0.01 -7.62 10.68
C PRO A 236 -0.40 -6.21 10.26
N ILE A 237 -0.67 -6.05 8.97
CA ILE A 237 -1.16 -4.82 8.35
C ILE A 237 -2.09 -5.20 7.21
N PHE A 238 -3.09 -4.37 6.95
CA PHE A 238 -3.95 -4.52 5.78
C PHE A 238 -3.14 -4.19 4.52
N SER A 239 -3.14 -5.08 3.52
CA SER A 239 -2.35 -4.95 2.30
C SER A 239 -2.53 -3.61 1.57
N HIS A 240 -3.74 -3.05 1.56
CA HIS A 240 -4.00 -1.75 0.96
C HIS A 240 -3.28 -0.61 1.69
N TYR A 241 -3.19 -0.67 3.02
CA TYR A 241 -2.43 0.32 3.81
C TYR A 241 -0.93 0.17 3.59
N ALA A 242 -0.46 -1.07 3.42
CA ALA A 242 0.92 -1.32 3.02
C ALA A 242 1.23 -0.75 1.63
N ASN A 243 0.34 -0.91 0.65
CA ASN A 243 0.49 -0.30 -0.68
C ASN A 243 0.45 1.23 -0.64
N GLN A 244 -0.45 1.80 0.17
CA GLN A 244 -0.49 3.24 0.40
C GLN A 244 0.83 3.75 1.00
N LEU A 245 1.40 3.01 1.97
CA LEU A 245 2.72 3.33 2.53
C LEU A 245 3.79 3.32 1.44
N LEU A 246 3.85 2.29 0.59
CA LEU A 246 4.80 2.18 -0.52
C LEU A 246 4.69 3.36 -1.49
N GLN A 247 3.47 3.77 -1.83
CA GLN A 247 3.22 4.95 -2.66
C GLN A 247 3.71 6.24 -2.00
N LEU A 248 3.45 6.44 -0.70
CA LEU A 248 3.88 7.63 0.06
C LEU A 248 5.40 7.78 0.17
N ILE A 249 6.14 6.68 0.09
CA ILE A 249 7.61 6.67 0.12
C ILE A 249 8.24 6.59 -1.28
N GLY A 250 7.42 6.58 -2.34
CA GLY A 250 7.87 6.56 -3.74
C GLY A 250 8.42 5.21 -4.21
N VAL A 251 8.05 4.10 -3.60
CA VAL A 251 8.50 2.76 -3.99
C VAL A 251 7.57 2.19 -5.08
N PRO A 252 8.10 1.84 -6.27
CA PRO A 252 7.30 1.40 -7.43
C PRO A 252 6.96 -0.10 -7.36
N ILE A 253 6.71 -0.64 -6.17
CA ILE A 253 6.28 -2.03 -5.98
C ILE A 253 4.87 -2.04 -5.41
N GLN A 254 4.02 -2.91 -5.95
CA GLN A 254 2.70 -3.18 -5.43
C GLN A 254 2.62 -4.59 -4.84
N LEU A 255 2.13 -4.69 -3.61
CA LEU A 255 1.80 -5.96 -2.98
C LEU A 255 0.50 -6.51 -3.56
N THR A 256 0.54 -7.76 -4.01
CA THR A 256 -0.62 -8.52 -4.50
C THR A 256 -0.96 -9.61 -3.49
N CYS A 257 -1.74 -9.21 -2.48
CA CYS A 257 -2.33 -10.07 -1.45
C CYS A 257 -3.84 -10.17 -1.72
#